data_AF-A0A7G5H6M4-F1
#
_entry.id   AF-A0A7G5H6M4-F1
#
_cell.length_a   1.000
_cell.length_b   1.000
_cell.length_c   1.000
_cell.angle_alpha   90.00
_cell.angle_beta   90.00
_cell.angle_gamma   90.00
#
_symmetry.space_group_name_H-M   'P 1'
#
loop_
_entity.id
_entity.type
_entity.pdbx_description
1 polymer ?
#
loop_
_entity_poly.entity_id
_entity_poly.type
_entity_poly.pdbx_seq_one_letter_code
_entity_poly.pdbx_strand_id
1 'polypeptide(L)'
;MESIYDWLLHNIGNEGNYLTILNVERHQTEGDVDRLDVMARTQDFNVLNLLIEEGSLTNESSAFKERVLKESFSISDTDQVITYLSTGKLGYSPINSGSPAFHLFVLEPAGESGSISFPPNQ
;
A
#
# COMPACT_ATOMS: atom_id res chain seq x y z
N MET A 1 -10.56 3.92 -7.91
CA MET A 1 -10.27 3.02 -6.77
C MET A 1 -10.73 1.57 -6.94
N GLU A 2 -11.97 1.29 -7.38
CA GLU A 2 -12.59 -0.06 -7.36
C GLU A 2 -11.72 -1.18 -7.96
N SER A 3 -11.09 -0.94 -9.12
CA SER A 3 -10.25 -1.92 -9.80
C SER A 3 -9.06 -2.41 -8.96
N ILE A 4 -8.45 -1.51 -8.17
CA ILE A 4 -7.34 -1.85 -7.27
C ILE A 4 -7.87 -2.65 -6.08
N TYR A 5 -8.99 -2.22 -5.49
CA TYR A 5 -9.58 -2.88 -4.34
C TYR A 5 -10.00 -4.32 -4.68
N ASP A 6 -10.66 -4.53 -5.81
CA ASP A 6 -11.02 -5.86 -6.29
C ASP A 6 -9.77 -6.72 -6.52
N TRP A 7 -8.72 -6.18 -7.16
CA TRP A 7 -7.48 -6.91 -7.36
C TRP A 7 -6.85 -7.35 -6.04
N LEU A 8 -6.81 -6.46 -5.04
CA LEU A 8 -6.28 -6.75 -3.70
C LEU A 8 -7.04 -7.89 -3.05
N LEU A 9 -8.39 -7.84 -3.05
CA LEU A 9 -9.24 -8.89 -2.48
C LEU A 9 -9.01 -10.25 -3.14
N HIS A 10 -8.88 -10.29 -4.47
CA HIS A 10 -8.65 -11.54 -5.20
C HIS A 10 -7.23 -12.11 -4.97
N ASN A 11 -6.28 -11.30 -4.51
CA ASN A 11 -4.88 -11.68 -4.32
C ASN A 11 -4.44 -11.75 -2.85
N ILE A 12 -5.39 -11.73 -1.90
CA ILE A 12 -5.09 -12.00 -0.49
C ILE A 12 -4.49 -13.40 -0.35
N GLY A 13 -3.36 -13.48 0.36
CA GLY A 13 -2.65 -14.74 0.59
C GLY A 13 -1.92 -15.30 -0.63
N ASN A 14 -1.83 -14.57 -1.74
CA ASN A 14 -1.09 -15.02 -2.92
C ASN A 14 0.44 -14.94 -2.68
N GLU A 15 1.06 -16.09 -2.42
CA GLU A 15 2.51 -16.20 -2.19
C GLU A 15 3.36 -15.98 -3.46
N GLY A 16 2.73 -15.98 -4.65
CA GLY A 16 3.42 -15.67 -5.91
C GLY A 16 3.80 -14.20 -6.07
N ASN A 17 3.23 -13.31 -5.25
CA ASN A 17 3.53 -11.88 -5.26
C ASN A 17 4.74 -11.57 -4.37
N TYR A 18 5.54 -10.57 -4.76
CA TYR A 18 6.60 -10.05 -3.91
C TYR A 18 6.06 -9.52 -2.58
N LEU A 19 4.90 -8.88 -2.62
CA LEU A 19 4.13 -8.48 -1.45
C LEU A 19 2.91 -9.40 -1.34
N THR A 20 2.93 -10.34 -0.40
CA THR A 20 1.75 -11.14 -0.05
C THR A 20 0.77 -10.26 0.70
N ILE A 21 -0.42 -10.03 0.14
CA ILE A 21 -1.47 -9.22 0.76
C ILE A 21 -2.05 -10.02 1.93
N LEU A 22 -1.99 -9.47 3.15
CA LEU A 22 -2.48 -10.10 4.36
C LEU A 22 -3.86 -9.58 4.74
N ASN A 23 -4.08 -8.27 4.59
CA ASN A 23 -5.34 -7.62 4.90
C ASN A 23 -5.50 -6.36 4.05
N VAL A 24 -6.75 -5.98 3.77
CA VAL A 24 -7.10 -4.71 3.13
C VAL A 24 -8.34 -4.13 3.80
N GLU A 25 -8.25 -2.86 4.18
CA GLU A 25 -9.34 -2.06 4.71
C GLU A 25 -9.59 -0.87 3.78
N ARG A 26 -10.87 -0.60 3.49
CA ARG A 26 -11.28 0.52 2.65
C ARG A 26 -11.96 1.57 3.48
N HIS A 27 -11.51 2.81 3.31
CA HIS A 27 -12.10 3.98 3.93
C HIS A 27 -12.70 4.86 2.84
N GLN A 28 -14.02 4.80 2.71
CA GLN A 28 -14.80 5.76 1.94
C GLN A 28 -15.49 6.71 2.91
N THR A 29 -15.10 7.99 2.87
CA THR A 29 -15.80 9.05 3.61
C THR A 29 -16.44 9.99 2.57
N GLU A 30 -17.71 10.34 2.76
CA GLU A 30 -18.38 11.31 1.88
C GLU A 30 -17.59 12.63 1.84
N GLY A 31 -17.03 12.97 0.69
CA GLY A 31 -16.28 14.21 0.46
C GLY A 31 -14.78 14.16 0.76
N ASP A 32 -14.24 13.00 1.14
CA ASP A 32 -12.79 12.78 1.33
C ASP A 32 -12.20 11.89 0.22
N VAL A 33 -10.87 11.79 0.19
CA VAL A 33 -10.14 10.90 -0.72
C VAL A 33 -10.41 9.43 -0.38
N ASP A 34 -10.77 8.64 -1.40
CA ASP A 34 -10.92 7.18 -1.26
C ASP A 34 -9.56 6.57 -0.94
N ARG A 35 -9.51 5.78 0.14
CA ARG A 35 -8.27 5.27 0.72
C ARG A 35 -8.35 3.78 1.00
N LEU A 36 -7.25 3.09 0.74
CA LEU A 36 -7.04 1.70 1.10
C LEU A 36 -5.84 1.58 2.06
N ASP A 37 -6.08 0.99 3.22
CA ASP A 37 -5.05 0.56 4.15
C ASP A 37 -4.77 -0.94 3.88
N VAL A 38 -3.55 -1.27 3.50
CA VAL A 38 -3.17 -2.63 3.10
C VAL A 38 -2.03 -3.13 4.00
N MET A 39 -2.22 -4.26 4.66
CA MET A 39 -1.14 -4.95 5.35
C MET A 39 -0.57 -6.00 4.41
N ALA A 40 0.75 -5.96 4.18
CA ALA A 40 1.41 -6.90 3.30
C ALA A 40 2.70 -7.45 3.91
N ARG A 41 3.11 -8.62 3.44
CA ARG A 41 4.36 -9.28 3.81
C ARG A 41 5.29 -9.34 2.62
N THR A 42 6.55 -8.96 2.81
CA THR A 42 7.58 -9.09 1.77
C THR A 42 8.04 -10.54 1.60
N GLN A 43 8.82 -10.80 0.55
CA GLN A 43 9.47 -12.11 0.34
C GLN A 43 10.38 -12.53 1.51
N ASP A 44 10.98 -11.55 2.21
CA ASP A 44 11.83 -11.78 3.38
C ASP A 44 11.01 -11.90 4.69
N PHE A 45 9.70 -12.11 4.58
CA PHE A 45 8.76 -12.24 5.71
C PHE A 45 8.61 -10.98 6.58
N ASN A 46 9.11 -9.82 6.13
CA ASN A 46 8.88 -8.56 6.84
C ASN A 46 7.46 -8.06 6.58
N VAL A 47 6.78 -7.64 7.65
CA VAL A 47 5.45 -7.02 7.54
C VAL A 47 5.62 -5.53 7.29
N LEU A 48 4.82 -4.99 6.38
CA LEU A 48 4.71 -3.56 6.11
C LEU A 48 3.25 -3.16 5.94
N ASN A 49 2.99 -1.87 6.12
CA ASN A 49 1.69 -1.27 5.84
C ASN A 49 1.82 -0.41 4.59
N LEU A 50 0.86 -0.51 3.68
CA LEU A 50 0.73 0.35 2.52
C LEU A 50 -0.54 1.17 2.65
N LEU A 51 -0.44 2.45 2.30
CA LEU A 51 -1.57 3.34 2.16
C LEU A 51 -1.71 3.72 0.70
N ILE A 52 -2.87 3.47 0.09
CA ILE A 52 -3.18 3.86 -1.29
C ILE A 52 -4.29 4.90 -1.24
N GLU A 53 -4.04 6.07 -1.80
CA GLU A 53 -5.00 7.18 -1.88
C GLU A 53 -5.22 7.56 -3.36
N GLU A 54 -6.46 7.83 -3.78
CA GLU A 54 -6.76 8.30 -5.15
C GLU A 54 -6.97 9.81 -5.24
N GLY A 55 -6.30 10.48 -6.17
CA GLY A 55 -6.42 11.92 -6.41
C GLY A 55 -5.31 12.77 -5.76
N SER A 56 -5.57 14.07 -5.60
CA SER A 56 -4.59 15.02 -5.06
C SER A 56 -4.46 14.85 -3.55
N LEU A 57 -3.22 14.74 -3.05
CA LEU A 57 -2.84 14.82 -1.63
C LEU A 57 -3.55 16.01 -0.93
N THR A 58 -4.72 15.77 -0.35
CA THR A 58 -5.49 16.80 0.37
C THR A 58 -5.08 16.80 1.83
N ASN A 59 -3.97 17.50 2.11
CA ASN A 59 -3.33 17.62 3.42
C ASN A 59 -2.85 16.29 3.99
N GLU A 60 -1.61 16.26 4.47
CA GLU A 60 -1.01 15.13 5.19
C GLU A 60 -2.06 14.47 6.10
N SER A 61 -2.56 13.33 5.63
CA SER A 61 -3.79 12.77 6.18
C SER A 61 -3.51 12.47 7.64
N SER A 62 -4.42 12.89 8.51
CA SER A 62 -4.32 12.62 9.94
C SER A 62 -4.18 11.12 10.28
N ALA A 63 -4.23 10.23 9.28
CA ALA A 63 -3.95 8.80 9.37
C ALA A 63 -2.46 8.44 9.50
N PHE A 64 -1.52 9.36 9.21
CA PHE A 64 -0.10 9.13 9.48
C PHE A 64 0.26 9.23 10.97
N LYS A 65 -0.68 9.69 11.83
CA LYS A 65 -0.39 9.89 13.26
C LYS A 65 0.09 8.57 13.85
N GLU A 66 1.36 8.57 14.29
CA GLU A 66 2.09 7.47 14.94
C GLU A 66 2.72 6.40 14.02
N ARG A 67 2.68 6.56 12.69
CA ARG A 67 3.33 5.61 11.75
C ARG A 67 4.58 6.22 11.10
N VAL A 68 5.65 5.43 10.97
CA VAL A 68 6.91 5.87 10.33
C VAL A 68 6.82 5.65 8.82
N LEU A 69 6.94 6.73 8.04
CA LEU A 69 7.00 6.67 6.57
C LEU A 69 8.38 6.20 6.11
N LYS A 70 8.41 5.11 5.34
CA LYS A 70 9.63 4.59 4.69
C LYS A 70 9.81 5.15 3.29
N GLU A 71 8.76 5.04 2.48
CA GLU A 71 8.81 5.43 1.07
C GLU A 71 7.45 6.00 0.67
N SER A 72 7.46 6.93 -0.28
CA SER A 72 6.24 7.47 -0.88
C SER A 72 6.40 7.58 -2.39
N PHE A 73 5.31 7.28 -3.10
CA PHE A 73 5.29 7.26 -4.55
C PHE A 73 4.04 7.97 -5.06
N SER A 74 4.23 8.82 -6.08
CA SER A 74 3.14 9.38 -6.87
C SER A 74 3.00 8.54 -8.13
N ILE A 75 1.84 7.94 -8.31
CA ILE A 75 1.57 6.93 -9.33
C ILE A 75 0.47 7.45 -10.26
N SER A 76 0.67 7.32 -11.57
CA SER A 76 -0.25 7.87 -12.57
C SER A 76 -1.37 6.92 -12.98
N ASP A 77 -1.28 5.62 -12.68
CA ASP A 77 -2.25 4.62 -13.10
C ASP A 77 -2.35 3.42 -12.13
N THR A 78 -3.43 2.65 -12.25
CA THR A 78 -3.68 1.44 -11.46
C THR A 78 -2.64 0.34 -11.72
N ASP A 79 -2.16 0.20 -12.95
CA ASP A 79 -1.26 -0.89 -13.35
C ASP A 79 0.11 -0.78 -12.66
N GLN A 80 0.58 0.43 -12.40
CA GLN A 80 1.79 0.70 -11.64
C GLN A 80 1.64 0.34 -10.16
N VAL A 81 0.46 0.55 -9.56
CA VAL A 81 0.15 0.07 -8.20
C VAL A 81 0.22 -1.45 -8.17
N ILE A 82 -0.46 -2.11 -9.10
CA ILE A 82 -0.45 -3.59 -9.21
C ILE A 82 0.96 -4.12 -9.46
N THR A 83 1.74 -3.45 -10.31
CA THR A 83 3.13 -3.81 -10.61
C THR A 83 3.99 -3.73 -9.35
N TYR A 84 3.85 -2.66 -8.57
CA TYR A 84 4.54 -2.52 -7.30
C TYR A 84 4.16 -3.64 -6.32
N LEU A 85 2.87 -3.91 -6.15
CA LEU A 85 2.39 -4.98 -5.26
C LEU A 85 2.89 -6.37 -5.69
N SER A 86 2.99 -6.60 -7.00
CA SER A 86 3.43 -7.88 -7.55
C SER A 86 4.93 -8.08 -7.50
N THR A 87 5.72 -7.01 -7.68
CA THR A 87 7.18 -7.11 -7.92
C THR A 87 8.06 -6.43 -6.86
N GLY A 88 7.45 -5.68 -5.93
CA GLY A 88 8.15 -4.84 -4.95
C GLY A 88 8.88 -3.65 -5.55
N LYS A 89 8.70 -3.37 -6.85
CA LYS A 89 9.37 -2.29 -7.58
C LYS A 89 8.35 -1.55 -8.44
N LEU A 90 8.51 -0.24 -8.53
CA LEU A 90 7.84 0.51 -9.58
C LEU A 90 8.55 0.20 -10.91
N GLY A 91 7.79 -0.28 -11.89
CA GLY A 91 8.29 -0.40 -13.25
C GLY A 91 8.67 0.98 -13.79
N TYR A 92 9.69 1.06 -14.64
CA TYR A 92 9.97 2.28 -15.41
C TYR A 92 8.83 2.49 -16.41
N SER A 93 7.81 3.27 -16.04
CA SER A 93 6.80 3.75 -16.97
C SER A 93 7.11 5.21 -17.32
N PRO A 94 7.09 5.61 -18.60
CA PRO A 94 7.35 6.98 -18.99
C PRO A 94 6.34 7.91 -18.32
N ILE A 95 6.85 8.99 -17.72
CA ILE A 95 6.09 10.00 -17.00
C ILE A 95 5.00 10.56 -17.93
N ASN A 96 3.77 10.07 -17.80
CA ASN A 96 2.62 10.77 -18.35
C ASN A 96 2.46 12.05 -17.54
N SER A 97 2.57 13.19 -18.21
CA SER A 97 2.59 14.54 -17.60
C SER A 97 1.22 15.00 -17.09
N GLY A 98 0.38 14.07 -16.63
CA GLY A 98 -0.91 14.31 -15.98
C GLY A 98 -0.79 14.31 -14.46
N SER A 99 -1.79 14.86 -13.77
CA SER A 99 -1.89 14.79 -12.31
C SER A 99 -1.80 13.33 -11.83
N PRO A 100 -1.09 13.05 -10.71
CA PRO A 100 -1.03 11.70 -10.17
C PRO A 100 -2.45 11.21 -9.85
N ALA A 101 -2.75 9.98 -10.28
CA ALA A 101 -4.02 9.33 -10.02
C ALA A 101 -4.02 8.69 -8.64
N PHE A 102 -2.87 8.22 -8.16
CA PHE A 102 -2.72 7.56 -6.87
C PHE A 102 -1.48 8.05 -6.12
N HIS A 103 -1.57 8.05 -4.80
CA HIS A 103 -0.45 8.16 -3.89
C HIS A 103 -0.31 6.86 -3.11
N LEU A 104 0.89 6.27 -3.14
CA LEU A 104 1.23 5.06 -2.41
C LEU A 104 2.25 5.41 -1.33
N PHE A 105 1.96 5.08 -0.07
CA PHE A 105 2.86 5.26 1.05
C PHE A 105 3.23 3.92 1.67
N VAL A 106 4.52 3.67 1.83
CA VAL A 106 5.06 2.50 2.52
C VAL A 106 5.39 2.90 3.94
N LEU A 107 4.75 2.25 4.90
CA LEU A 107 4.81 2.56 6.32
C LEU A 107 5.42 1.39 7.09
N GLU A 108 6.15 1.71 8.15
CA GLU A 108 6.49 0.70 9.14
C GLU A 108 5.23 0.16 9.82
N PRO A 109 5.21 -1.14 10.16
CA PRO A 109 4.18 -1.68 11.02
C PRO A 109 4.23 -0.99 12.39
N ALA A 110 3.08 -0.47 12.84
CA ALA A 110 2.94 0.16 14.16
C ALA A 110 2.40 -0.84 15.21
N GLY A 111 2.72 -0.59 16.48
CA GLY A 111 2.30 -1.42 17.63
C GLY A 111 3.02 -2.79 17.71
N GLU A 112 2.39 -3.77 18.38
CA GLU A 112 2.91 -5.16 18.47
C GLU A 112 2.93 -5.91 17.12
N SER A 113 2.34 -5.32 16.07
CA SER A 113 2.43 -5.81 14.69
C SER A 113 3.83 -5.64 14.08
N GLY A 114 4.74 -4.97 14.81
CA GLY A 114 6.05 -4.50 14.36
C GLY A 114 7.06 -5.57 13.93
N SER A 115 6.92 -6.82 14.37
CA SER A 115 7.67 -7.95 13.82
C SER A 115 7.11 -9.22 14.46
N ILE A 116 6.50 -10.10 13.66
CA ILE A 116 6.29 -11.47 14.10
C ILE A 116 7.58 -12.22 13.74
N SER A 117 8.53 -12.27 14.68
CA SER A 117 9.72 -13.11 14.55
C SER A 117 9.34 -14.55 14.89
N PHE A 118 9.77 -15.53 14.07
CA PHE A 118 9.65 -16.95 14.38
C PHE A 118 11.03 -17.60 14.50
N PRO A 119 11.35 -18.29 15.62
CA PRO A 119 10.53 -18.39 16.82
C PRO A 119 10.36 -17.03 17.51
N PRO A 120 9.27 -16.81 18.27
CA PRO A 120 9.12 -15.59 19.04
C PRO A 120 10.36 -15.40 19.90
N ASN A 121 10.97 -14.22 19.83
CA ASN A 121 12.10 -13.88 20.69
C ASN A 121 11.65 -14.07 22.14
N GLN A 122 12.34 -14.96 22.86
CA GLN A 122 12.09 -15.23 24.29
C GLN A 122 12.40 -14.02 25.15
#